data_AF-A0A0P0N6B4-F1
#
_entry.id   AF-A0A0P0N6B4-F1
#
_cell.length_a   1.000
_cell.length_b   1.000
_cell.length_c   1.000
_cell.angle_alpha   90.00
_cell.angle_beta   90.00
_cell.angle_gamma   90.00
#
_symmetry.space_group_name_H-M   'P 1'
#
loop_
_entity.id
_entity.type
_entity.pdbx_description
1 polymer ?
#
loop_
_entity_poly.entity_id
_entity_poly.type
_entity_poly.pdbx_seq_one_letter_code
_entity_poly.pdbx_strand_id
1 'polypeptide(L)'
;MGIAEELASLLGGEFPRLVPIEPENENCLHGLLYLYLASKRYYVNYTGGRARPDLVVRKPRGRVEVPIEVKLTSSASVVDRGVEQLMSYMKGTDWRTGILFVWDNGKRAAAYSRARELKTVKKWGRTILLVAVKPKS
;
A
#
# COMPACT_ATOMS: atom_id res chain seq x y z
N MET A 1 9.24 -9.51 -13.62
CA MET A 1 8.64 -8.53 -12.70
C MET A 1 8.40 -9.24 -11.38
N GLY A 2 8.88 -8.71 -10.25
CA GLY A 2 8.65 -9.31 -8.93
C GLY A 2 7.22 -9.11 -8.47
N ILE A 3 6.81 -9.82 -7.42
CA ILE A 3 5.45 -9.71 -6.85
C ILE A 3 5.17 -8.28 -6.36
N ALA A 4 6.16 -7.56 -5.83
CA ALA A 4 5.96 -6.20 -5.34
C ALA A 4 5.64 -5.20 -6.47
N GLU A 5 6.34 -5.28 -7.61
CA GLU A 5 6.05 -4.41 -8.76
C GLU A 5 4.71 -4.78 -9.42
N GLU A 6 4.37 -6.06 -9.46
CA GLU A 6 3.07 -6.55 -9.92
C GLU A 6 1.92 -6.01 -9.06
N LEU A 7 2.03 -6.12 -7.74
CA LEU A 7 1.06 -5.55 -6.81
C LEU A 7 0.99 -4.03 -6.95
N ALA A 8 2.12 -3.33 -7.02
CA ALA A 8 2.13 -1.87 -7.19
C ALA A 8 1.42 -1.43 -8.48
N SER A 9 1.62 -2.18 -9.57
CA SER A 9 0.93 -1.94 -10.85
C SER A 9 -0.59 -2.16 -10.74
N LEU A 10 -1.01 -3.26 -10.13
CA LEU A 10 -2.43 -3.58 -9.92
C LEU A 10 -3.12 -2.52 -9.04
N LEU A 11 -2.46 -2.11 -7.96
CA LEU A 11 -2.99 -1.17 -6.97
C LEU A 11 -3.02 0.27 -7.49
N GLY A 12 -2.03 0.69 -8.28
CA GLY A 12 -1.99 2.03 -8.86
C GLY A 12 -2.80 2.17 -10.16
N GLY A 13 -3.08 1.07 -10.84
CA GLY A 13 -3.69 1.05 -12.17
C GLY A 13 -5.15 0.57 -12.19
N GLU A 14 -5.37 -0.70 -11.87
CA GLU A 14 -6.67 -1.37 -12.01
C GLU A 14 -7.58 -1.10 -10.81
N PHE A 15 -7.07 -1.31 -9.59
CA PHE A 15 -7.86 -1.19 -8.35
C PHE A 15 -8.66 0.12 -8.24
N PRO A 16 -8.09 1.33 -8.50
CA PRO A 16 -8.83 2.57 -8.36
C PRO A 16 -9.99 2.73 -9.35
N ARG A 17 -9.98 1.98 -10.47
CA ARG A 17 -11.07 2.01 -11.46
C ARG A 17 -12.27 1.16 -11.02
N LEU A 18 -12.04 0.20 -10.13
CA LEU A 18 -13.06 -0.70 -9.60
C LEU A 18 -13.69 -0.17 -8.31
N VAL A 19 -13.17 0.92 -7.76
CA VAL A 19 -13.66 1.60 -6.56
C VAL A 19 -14.32 2.92 -7.00
N PRO A 20 -15.60 2.90 -7.43
CA PRO A 20 -16.27 4.07 -7.99
C PRO A 20 -16.64 5.11 -6.95
N ILE A 21 -16.68 4.73 -5.67
CA ILE A 21 -17.02 5.58 -4.54
C ILE A 21 -15.82 5.63 -3.61
N GLU A 22 -15.46 6.84 -3.18
CA GLU A 22 -14.38 7.04 -2.23
C GLU A 22 -14.65 6.27 -0.92
N PRO A 23 -13.66 5.52 -0.40
CA PRO A 23 -13.81 4.84 0.89
C PRO A 23 -14.06 5.85 2.01
N GLU A 24 -15.09 5.60 2.82
CA GLU A 24 -15.46 6.48 3.93
C GLU A 24 -14.39 6.57 5.02
N ASN A 25 -13.62 5.49 5.20
CA ASN A 25 -12.55 5.40 6.20
C ASN A 25 -11.50 4.36 5.79
N GLU A 26 -10.38 4.35 6.52
CA GLU A 26 -9.23 3.47 6.24
C GLU A 26 -9.59 1.98 6.35
N ASN A 27 -10.49 1.58 7.26
CA ASN A 27 -10.94 0.19 7.36
C ASN A 27 -11.75 -0.26 6.14
N CYS A 28 -12.61 0.61 5.58
CA CYS A 28 -13.30 0.33 4.33
C CYS A 28 -12.28 0.12 3.19
N LEU A 29 -11.25 0.96 3.12
CA LEU A 29 -10.19 0.81 2.13
C LEU A 29 -9.40 -0.50 2.32
N HIS A 30 -9.10 -0.90 3.56
CA HIS A 30 -8.49 -2.20 3.88
C HIS A 30 -9.34 -3.37 3.36
N GLY A 31 -10.64 -3.35 3.63
CA GLY A 31 -11.57 -4.39 3.17
C GLY A 31 -11.64 -4.49 1.65
N LEU A 32 -11.70 -3.35 0.95
CA LEU A 32 -11.71 -3.30 -0.52
C LEU A 32 -10.41 -3.85 -1.11
N LEU A 33 -9.25 -3.47 -0.55
CA LEU A 33 -7.95 -4.01 -0.96
C LEU A 33 -7.86 -5.53 -0.74
N TYR A 34 -8.31 -6.00 0.42
CA TYR A 34 -8.36 -7.42 0.74
C TYR A 34 -9.19 -8.20 -0.30
N LEU A 35 -10.42 -7.77 -0.54
CA LEU A 35 -11.34 -8.42 -1.49
C LEU A 35 -10.78 -8.39 -2.92
N TYR A 36 -10.22 -7.26 -3.34
CA TYR A 36 -9.60 -7.12 -4.65
C TYR A 36 -8.44 -8.11 -4.82
N LEU A 37 -7.47 -8.12 -3.90
CA LEU A 37 -6.30 -8.99 -3.97
C LEU A 37 -6.68 -10.48 -3.85
N ALA A 38 -7.67 -10.81 -3.03
CA ALA A 38 -8.21 -12.16 -2.94
C ALA A 38 -8.87 -12.60 -4.26
N SER A 39 -9.62 -11.72 -4.94
CA SER A 39 -10.22 -12.02 -6.25
C SER A 39 -9.17 -12.23 -7.35
N LYS A 40 -7.99 -11.58 -7.21
CA LYS A 40 -6.79 -11.82 -8.04
C LYS A 40 -6.02 -13.08 -7.65
N ARG A 41 -6.57 -13.90 -6.75
CA ARG A 41 -6.00 -15.16 -6.24
C ARG A 41 -4.67 -14.98 -5.51
N TYR A 42 -4.40 -13.83 -4.90
CA TYR A 42 -3.31 -13.73 -3.92
C TYR A 42 -3.75 -14.33 -2.58
N TYR A 43 -2.78 -14.86 -1.83
CA TYR A 43 -2.98 -15.11 -0.41
C TYR A 43 -2.74 -13.78 0.33
N VAL A 44 -3.74 -13.35 1.10
CA VAL A 44 -3.72 -12.07 1.80
C VAL A 44 -3.92 -12.35 3.28
N ASN A 45 -2.94 -11.99 4.10
CA ASN A 45 -3.06 -11.99 5.55
C ASN A 45 -3.38 -10.56 6.01
N TYR A 46 -4.62 -10.32 6.44
CA TYR A 46 -5.04 -9.04 7.01
C TYR A 46 -4.73 -9.00 8.51
N THR A 47 -3.93 -8.02 8.94
CA THR A 47 -3.48 -7.92 10.34
C THR A 47 -4.18 -6.80 11.12
N GLY A 48 -4.85 -5.87 10.42
CA GLY A 48 -5.55 -4.74 11.03
C GLY A 48 -4.65 -3.76 11.80
N GLY A 49 -3.37 -3.64 11.42
CA GLY A 49 -2.46 -2.60 11.91
C GLY A 49 -1.92 -2.80 13.33
N ARG A 50 -2.11 -3.95 13.98
CA ARG A 50 -1.59 -4.22 15.34
C ARG A 50 -0.09 -4.54 15.32
N ALA A 51 0.74 -3.49 15.34
CA ALA A 51 2.21 -3.58 15.34
C ALA A 51 2.80 -4.37 14.15
N ARG A 52 2.03 -4.44 13.05
CA ARG A 52 2.35 -5.14 11.81
C ARG A 52 1.76 -4.35 10.63
N PRO A 53 2.25 -4.56 9.40
CA PRO A 53 1.67 -3.96 8.20
C PRO A 53 0.20 -4.39 8.03
N ASP A 54 -0.65 -3.50 7.53
CA ASP A 54 -2.10 -3.75 7.36
C ASP A 54 -2.39 -5.06 6.63
N LEU A 55 -1.64 -5.34 5.56
CA LEU A 55 -1.73 -6.56 4.77
C LEU A 55 -0.34 -7.17 4.55
N VAL A 56 -0.27 -8.50 4.53
CA VAL A 56 0.89 -9.23 4.00
C VAL A 56 0.43 -10.14 2.87
N VAL A 57 1.01 -9.94 1.68
CA VAL A 57 0.51 -10.53 0.43
C VAL A 57 1.55 -11.43 -0.21
N ARG A 58 1.13 -12.61 -0.67
CA ARG A 58 1.98 -13.53 -1.45
C ARG A 58 1.19 -14.23 -2.55
N LYS A 59 1.91 -14.77 -3.54
CA LYS A 59 1.33 -15.66 -4.54
C LYS A 59 0.97 -17.02 -3.90
N PRO A 60 -0.04 -17.76 -4.40
CA PRO A 60 -0.43 -19.06 -3.85
C PRO A 60 0.72 -20.05 -3.70
N ARG A 61 1.59 -20.12 -4.71
CA ARG A 61 2.77 -21.01 -4.75
C ARG A 61 4.10 -20.28 -4.44
N GLY A 62 4.05 -19.01 -4.05
CA GLY A 62 5.22 -18.19 -3.77
C GLY A 62 5.52 -18.12 -2.27
N ARG A 63 6.82 -18.08 -1.93
CA ARG A 63 7.31 -17.82 -0.56
C ARG A 63 7.61 -16.35 -0.30
N VAL A 64 7.69 -15.54 -1.36
CA VAL A 64 7.95 -14.10 -1.22
C VAL A 64 6.69 -13.41 -0.74
N GLU A 65 6.80 -12.79 0.43
CA GLU A 65 5.77 -11.94 1.02
C GLU A 65 6.06 -10.47 0.78
N VAL A 66 5.01 -9.70 0.55
CA VAL A 66 5.04 -8.26 0.37
C VAL A 66 4.15 -7.63 1.43
N PRO A 67 4.72 -6.92 2.41
CA PRO A 67 3.94 -6.12 3.35
C PRO A 67 3.39 -4.89 2.65
N ILE A 68 2.13 -4.56 2.93
CA ILE A 68 1.43 -3.38 2.44
C ILE A 68 0.90 -2.60 3.65
N GLU A 69 1.32 -1.35 3.74
CA GLU A 69 0.75 -0.35 4.65
C GLU A 69 -0.18 0.56 3.85
N VAL A 70 -1.33 0.89 4.41
CA VAL A 70 -2.39 1.63 3.73
C VAL A 70 -2.65 2.94 4.49
N LYS A 71 -2.83 4.02 3.74
CA LYS A 71 -3.19 5.33 4.28
C LYS A 71 -4.30 5.98 3.46
N LEU A 72 -5.43 6.27 4.11
CA LEU A 72 -6.46 7.15 3.57
C LEU A 72 -6.27 8.56 4.17
N THR A 73 -5.70 9.49 3.41
CA THR A 73 -5.25 10.77 3.98
C THR A 73 -5.08 11.88 2.96
N SER A 74 -5.37 13.12 3.37
CA SER A 74 -5.07 14.33 2.61
C SER A 74 -3.71 14.95 2.96
N SER A 75 -2.97 14.37 3.91
CA SER A 75 -1.78 14.98 4.51
C SER A 75 -0.47 14.34 4.05
N ALA A 76 0.44 15.15 3.52
CA ALA A 76 1.79 14.73 3.16
C ALA A 76 2.58 14.14 4.34
N SER A 77 2.40 14.68 5.56
CA SER A 77 3.12 14.18 6.74
C SER A 77 2.68 12.78 7.16
N VAL A 78 1.46 12.36 6.81
CA VAL A 78 1.00 10.98 7.03
C VAL A 78 1.71 10.01 6.09
N VAL A 79 2.07 10.46 4.88
CA VAL A 79 2.86 9.65 3.93
C VAL A 79 4.25 9.39 4.48
N ASP A 80 4.95 10.42 4.97
CA ASP A 80 6.29 10.28 5.54
C ASP A 80 6.27 9.35 6.77
N ARG A 81 5.29 9.52 7.68
CA ARG A 81 5.10 8.61 8.83
C ARG A 81 4.79 7.17 8.40
N GLY A 82 3.99 6.97 7.35
CA GLY A 82 3.71 5.65 6.79
C GLY A 82 4.96 4.95 6.25
N VAL A 83 5.87 5.72 5.62
CA VAL A 83 7.18 5.20 5.18
C VAL A 83 8.01 4.75 6.38
N GLU A 84 8.12 5.58 7.42
CA GLU A 84 8.87 5.26 8.65
C GLU A 84 8.30 4.02 9.34
N GLN A 85 6.97 3.96 9.47
CA GLN A 85 6.24 2.86 10.07
C GLN A 85 6.48 1.53 9.32
N LEU A 86 6.26 1.50 8.01
CA LEU A 86 6.47 0.31 7.20
C LEU A 86 7.94 -0.13 7.20
N MET A 87 8.88 0.82 7.14
CA MET A 87 10.31 0.49 7.20
C MET A 87 10.71 -0.09 8.57
N SER A 88 10.06 0.36 9.65
CA SER A 88 10.20 -0.23 10.98
C SER A 88 9.68 -1.67 11.02
N TYR A 89 8.49 -1.93 10.46
CA TYR A 89 7.94 -3.29 10.37
C TYR A 89 8.81 -4.24 9.56
N MET A 90 9.45 -3.76 8.50
CA MET A 90 10.33 -4.59 7.68
C MET A 90 11.68 -4.87 8.36
N LYS A 91 12.08 -4.10 9.36
CA LYS A 91 13.36 -4.27 10.05
C LYS A 91 13.39 -5.63 10.77
N GLY A 92 14.46 -6.40 10.54
CA GLY A 92 14.63 -7.73 11.16
C GLY A 92 13.78 -8.85 10.52
N THR A 93 12.95 -8.53 9.53
CA THR A 93 12.22 -9.52 8.71
C THR A 93 12.99 -9.84 7.42
N ASP A 94 12.53 -10.87 6.71
CA ASP A 94 12.98 -11.24 5.36
C ASP A 94 12.33 -10.39 4.25
N TRP A 95 11.37 -9.53 4.58
CA TRP A 95 10.73 -8.63 3.62
C TRP A 95 11.74 -7.63 3.05
N ARG A 96 12.06 -7.79 1.75
CA ARG A 96 12.98 -6.91 1.02
C ARG A 96 12.28 -5.72 0.38
N THR A 97 11.02 -5.91 -0.04
CA THR A 97 10.23 -4.87 -0.69
C THR A 97 8.83 -4.82 -0.07
N GLY A 98 8.40 -3.63 0.36
CA GLY A 98 7.05 -3.35 0.83
C GLY A 98 6.35 -2.30 -0.03
N ILE A 99 5.06 -2.12 0.19
CA ILE A 99 4.24 -1.12 -0.52
C ILE A 99 3.60 -0.18 0.51
N LEU A 100 3.74 1.13 0.31
CA LEU A 100 2.89 2.12 0.96
C LEU A 100 1.81 2.54 -0.04
N PHE A 101 0.58 2.12 0.20
CA PHE A 101 -0.58 2.48 -0.59
C PHE A 101 -1.25 3.73 0.01
N VAL A 102 -1.27 4.82 -0.75
CA VAL A 102 -1.81 6.12 -0.34
C VAL A 102 -3.02 6.45 -1.19
N TRP A 103 -4.18 6.54 -0.55
CA TRP A 103 -5.40 7.08 -1.14
C TRP A 103 -5.61 8.50 -0.63
N ASP A 104 -5.54 9.48 -1.54
CA ASP A 104 -5.70 10.89 -1.19
C ASP A 104 -7.16 11.35 -1.29
N ASN A 105 -7.74 11.66 -0.13
CA ASN A 105 -9.10 12.17 0.03
C ASN A 105 -9.17 13.71 0.15
N GLY A 106 -8.07 14.40 -0.09
CA GLY A 106 -7.95 15.84 -0.03
C GLY A 106 -8.18 16.53 -1.37
N LYS A 107 -8.80 17.71 -1.34
CA LYS A 107 -8.97 18.54 -2.55
C LYS A 107 -7.64 19.02 -3.15
N ARG A 108 -6.60 19.18 -2.32
CA ARG A 108 -5.29 19.70 -2.73
C ARG A 108 -4.31 18.62 -3.20
N ALA A 109 -4.70 17.34 -3.16
CA ALA A 109 -3.87 16.21 -3.57
C ALA A 109 -2.45 16.21 -2.95
N ALA A 110 -2.31 16.65 -1.69
CA ALA A 110 -1.00 16.83 -1.06
C ALA A 110 -0.33 15.49 -0.71
N ALA A 111 -1.08 14.51 -0.23
CA ALA A 111 -0.56 13.18 0.04
C ALA A 111 -0.21 12.44 -1.25
N TYR A 112 -1.07 12.56 -2.27
CA TYR A 112 -0.81 12.05 -3.62
C TYR A 112 0.49 12.63 -4.19
N SER A 113 0.65 13.95 -4.14
CA SER A 113 1.84 14.63 -4.67
C SER A 113 3.10 14.18 -3.93
N ARG A 114 3.05 14.09 -2.60
CA ARG A 114 4.18 13.61 -1.79
C ARG A 114 4.56 12.17 -2.12
N ALA A 115 3.57 11.27 -2.21
CA ALA A 115 3.82 9.87 -2.55
C ALA A 115 4.41 9.72 -3.97
N ARG A 116 3.95 10.54 -4.93
CA ARG A 116 4.47 10.61 -6.31
C ARG A 116 5.86 11.23 -6.43
N GLU A 117 6.22 12.15 -5.55
CA GLU A 117 7.57 12.72 -5.45
C GLU A 117 8.55 11.65 -4.98
N LEU A 118 8.22 10.97 -3.88
CA LEU A 118 9.07 9.95 -3.29
C LEU A 118 9.23 8.75 -4.23
N LYS A 119 8.13 8.21 -4.80
CA LYS A 119 8.02 7.00 -5.65
C LYS A 119 8.55 5.71 -5.01
N THR A 120 9.78 5.76 -4.54
CA THR A 120 10.54 4.66 -3.96
C THR A 120 11.43 5.20 -2.84
N VAL A 121 11.39 4.57 -1.67
CA VAL A 121 12.32 4.86 -0.57
C VAL A 121 13.17 3.63 -0.28
N LYS A 122 14.49 3.80 -0.18
CA LYS A 122 15.45 2.71 0.10
C LYS A 122 16.19 2.97 1.41
N LYS A 123 16.22 1.98 2.30
CA LYS A 123 16.95 2.05 3.58
C LYS A 123 17.31 0.65 4.06
N TRP A 124 18.51 0.46 4.62
CA TRP A 124 18.94 -0.82 5.22
C TRP A 124 18.74 -2.06 4.31
N GLY A 125 19.03 -1.91 3.01
CA GLY A 125 18.85 -2.98 2.02
C GLY A 125 17.39 -3.36 1.74
N ARG A 126 16.43 -2.48 2.07
CA ARG A 126 14.99 -2.64 1.88
C ARG A 126 14.44 -1.51 1.03
N THR A 127 13.35 -1.80 0.32
CA THR A 127 12.69 -0.87 -0.60
C THR A 127 11.21 -0.73 -0.23
N ILE A 128 10.70 0.50 -0.19
CA ILE A 128 9.26 0.77 -0.15
C ILE A 128 8.87 1.36 -1.49
N LEU A 129 7.89 0.75 -2.16
CA LEU A 129 7.24 1.29 -3.35
C LEU A 129 6.03 2.11 -2.90
N LEU A 130 5.94 3.37 -3.33
CA LEU A 130 4.80 4.22 -3.03
C LEU A 130 3.79 4.15 -4.17
N VAL A 131 2.57 3.74 -3.84
CA VAL A 131 1.43 3.72 -4.76
C VAL A 131 0.49 4.83 -4.36
N ALA A 132 0.39 5.86 -5.19
CA ALA A 132 -0.43 7.03 -4.94
C ALA A 132 -1.70 6.98 -5.80
N VAL A 133 -2.86 7.12 -5.16
CA VAL A 133 -4.16 7.17 -5.83
C VAL A 133 -4.84 8.47 -5.46
N LYS A 134 -5.28 9.22 -6.48
CA LYS A 134 -6.19 10.34 -6.34
C LYS A 134 -7.44 10.01 -7.17
N PRO A 135 -8.58 9.63 -6.55
CA PRO A 135 -9.80 9.46 -7.31
C PRO A 135 -10.19 10.81 -7.94
N LYS A 136 -10.68 10.75 -9.18
CA LYS A 136 -11.29 11.90 -9.85
C LYS A 136 -12.55 12.26 -9.05
N SER A 137 -12.52 13.43 -8.42
CA SER A 137 -13.70 14.11 -7.89
C SER A 137 -14.57 14.64 -9.01
#